data_AF-V5I5P3-F1
#
_entry.id   AF-V5I5P3-F1
#
_cell.length_a   1.000
_cell.length_b   1.000
_cell.length_c   1.000
_cell.angle_alpha   90.00
_cell.angle_beta   90.00
_cell.angle_gamma   90.00
#
_symmetry.space_group_name_H-M   'P 1'
#
loop_
_entity.id
_entity.type
_entity.pdbx_description
1 polymer ?
#
loop_
_entity_poly.entity_id
_entity_poly.type
_entity_poly.pdbx_seq_one_letter_code
_entity_poly.pdbx_strand_id
1 'polypeptide(L)'
;KEKDKTTFRKKCLGIHNKYRKLHRSPPMVLSHKINLWAQAWAENIAARDMMYHRPNNPYGENLYVFVSSPAAKRPKPKAVVSAWYNEIKYYNFRKGGSVAQLASVCVVGV
;
A
#
# COMPACT_ATOMS: atom_id res chain seq x y z
N LYS A 1 -5.90 -10.18 14.90
CA LYS A 1 -4.74 -10.65 15.72
C LYS A 1 -3.56 -10.91 14.78
N GLU A 2 -2.31 -10.70 15.22
CA GLU A 2 -1.07 -10.53 14.41
C GLU A 2 -0.87 -11.46 13.18
N LYS A 3 -1.31 -12.72 13.29
CA LYS A 3 -1.31 -13.70 12.18
C LYS A 3 -2.05 -13.21 10.93
N ASP A 4 -3.14 -12.46 11.12
CA ASP A 4 -3.95 -11.86 10.06
C ASP A 4 -3.20 -10.72 9.35
N LYS A 5 -2.59 -9.79 10.13
CA LYS A 5 -1.74 -8.70 9.61
C LYS A 5 -0.56 -9.24 8.79
N THR A 6 0.11 -10.28 9.27
CA THR A 6 1.23 -10.92 8.55
C THR A 6 0.78 -11.55 7.23
N THR A 7 -0.36 -12.23 7.22
CA THR A 7 -0.91 -12.85 6.01
C THR A 7 -1.29 -11.79 4.97
N PHE A 8 -1.92 -10.70 5.41
CA PHE A 8 -2.26 -9.56 4.57
C PHE A 8 -1.01 -8.94 3.92
N ARG A 9 0.02 -8.63 4.72
CA ARG A 9 1.30 -8.08 4.25
C ARG A 9 1.97 -8.97 3.21
N LYS A 10 2.04 -10.28 3.44
CA LYS A 10 2.61 -11.26 2.49
C LYS A 10 1.83 -11.29 1.17
N LYS A 11 0.50 -11.27 1.22
CA LYS A 11 -0.34 -11.22 0.02
C LYS A 11 -0.13 -9.92 -0.76
N CYS A 12 -0.11 -8.77 -0.08
CA CYS A 12 0.21 -7.49 -0.69
C CYS A 12 1.60 -7.52 -1.36
N LEU A 13 2.64 -8.00 -0.68
CA LEU A 13 3.99 -8.12 -1.25
C LEU A 13 3.98 -8.97 -2.53
N GLY A 14 3.33 -10.13 -2.50
CA GLY A 14 3.23 -11.01 -3.65
C GLY A 14 2.57 -10.33 -4.86
N ILE A 15 1.53 -9.53 -4.65
CA ILE A 15 0.86 -8.78 -5.71
C ILE A 15 1.75 -7.64 -6.24
N HIS A 16 2.43 -6.90 -5.37
CA HIS A 16 3.39 -5.89 -5.79
C HIS A 16 4.49 -6.49 -6.66
N ASN A 17 5.08 -7.62 -6.23
CA ASN A 17 6.15 -8.27 -6.98
C ASN A 17 5.65 -8.83 -8.32
N LYS A 18 4.38 -9.24 -8.44
CA LYS A 18 3.77 -9.57 -9.74
C LYS A 18 3.76 -8.36 -10.67
N TYR A 19 3.31 -7.20 -10.20
CA TYR A 19 3.29 -5.97 -11.01
C TYR A 19 4.70 -5.46 -11.35
N ARG A 20 5.62 -5.47 -10.39
CA ARG A 20 7.02 -5.07 -10.60
C ARG A 20 7.71 -5.94 -11.66
N LYS A 21 7.40 -7.24 -11.69
CA LYS A 21 7.91 -8.16 -12.73
C LYS A 21 7.47 -7.76 -14.14
N LEU A 22 6.22 -7.28 -14.31
CA LEU A 22 5.73 -6.81 -15.62
C LEU A 22 6.58 -5.63 -16.15
N HIS A 23 7.09 -4.81 -15.24
CA HIS A 23 7.94 -3.65 -15.52
C HIS A 23 9.44 -3.96 -15.39
N ARG A 24 9.82 -5.25 -15.37
CA ARG A 24 11.22 -5.71 -15.24
C ARG A 24 11.95 -5.14 -14.03
N SER A 25 11.22 -4.75 -12.99
CA SER A 25 11.78 -4.19 -11.76
C SER A 25 12.14 -5.30 -10.76
N PRO A 26 13.23 -5.18 -9.99
CA PRO A 26 13.62 -6.17 -8.97
C PRO A 26 12.52 -6.40 -7.93
N PRO A 27 12.36 -7.62 -7.37
CA PRO A 27 11.37 -7.89 -6.34
C PRO A 27 11.68 -7.15 -5.04
N MET A 28 10.65 -6.75 -4.31
CA MET A 28 10.77 -6.21 -2.96
C MET A 28 10.69 -7.32 -1.91
N VAL A 29 11.11 -6.98 -0.69
CA VAL A 29 10.96 -7.81 0.52
C VAL A 29 10.26 -7.01 1.61
N LEU A 30 9.63 -7.70 2.56
CA LEU A 30 9.03 -7.03 3.73
C LEU A 30 10.12 -6.57 4.69
N SER A 31 9.98 -5.36 5.22
CA SER A 31 10.80 -4.85 6.33
C SER A 31 9.96 -4.75 7.58
N HIS A 32 10.42 -5.35 8.69
CA HIS A 32 9.72 -5.29 9.97
C HIS A 32 9.56 -3.85 10.47
N LYS A 33 10.63 -3.04 10.38
CA LYS A 33 10.62 -1.63 10.77
C LYS A 33 9.57 -0.83 9.99
N ILE A 34 9.52 -0.98 8.67
CA ILE A 34 8.56 -0.27 7.82
C ILE A 34 7.13 -0.75 8.10
N ASN A 35 6.92 -2.05 8.31
CA ASN A 35 5.60 -2.59 8.66
C ASN A 35 5.05 -2.00 9.97
N LEU A 36 5.90 -1.82 10.99
CA LEU A 36 5.50 -1.16 12.23
C LEU A 36 5.19 0.32 12.01
N TRP A 37 6.06 1.01 11.27
CA TRP A 37 5.90 2.43 10.97
C TRP A 37 4.58 2.74 10.26
N ALA A 38 4.25 1.92 9.27
CA ALA A 38 3.05 2.07 8.46
C ALA A 38 1.79 1.67 9.24
N GLN A 39 1.87 0.63 10.08
CA GLN A 39 0.75 0.24 10.94
C GLN A 39 0.41 1.33 11.96
N ALA A 40 1.41 1.95 12.58
CA ALA A 40 1.20 3.05 13.51
C ALA A 40 0.55 4.25 12.82
N TRP A 41 0.96 4.57 11.60
CA TRP A 41 0.32 5.64 10.84
C TRP A 41 -1.13 5.31 10.47
N ALA A 42 -1.38 4.06 10.09
CA ALA A 42 -2.72 3.57 9.73
C ALA A 42 -3.70 3.71 10.89
N GLU A 43 -3.26 3.31 12.09
CA GLU A 43 -4.04 3.42 13.31
C GLU A 43 -4.26 4.89 13.69
N ASN A 44 -3.28 5.78 13.48
CA ASN A 44 -3.41 7.22 13.72
C ASN A 44 -4.42 7.90 12.78
N ILE A 45 -4.33 7.68 11.46
CA ILE A 45 -5.26 8.29 10.50
C ILE A 45 -6.67 7.71 10.64
N ALA A 46 -6.77 6.44 11.02
CA ALA A 46 -8.04 5.78 11.30
C ALA A 46 -8.74 6.39 12.52
N ALA A 47 -8.00 6.64 13.59
CA ALA A 47 -8.55 7.25 14.80
C ALA A 47 -9.00 8.72 14.57
N ARG A 48 -8.43 9.39 13.57
CA ARG A 48 -8.74 10.79 13.22
C ARG A 48 -9.77 10.94 12.11
N ASP A 49 -10.15 9.85 11.46
CA ASP A 49 -10.99 9.84 10.26
C ASP A 49 -10.50 10.82 9.17
N MET A 50 -9.18 10.90 8.99
CA MET A 50 -8.54 11.85 8.07
C MET A 50 -7.43 11.18 7.28
N MET A 51 -7.58 11.14 5.95
CA MET A 51 -6.56 10.59 5.04
C MET A 51 -5.56 11.66 4.63
N TYR A 52 -4.35 11.61 5.18
CA TYR A 52 -3.25 12.49 4.79
C TYR A 52 -1.91 11.80 4.97
N HIS A 53 -0.94 12.26 4.18
CA HIS A 53 0.41 11.73 4.23
C HIS A 53 1.11 12.05 5.54
N ARG A 54 1.94 11.11 6.01
CA ARG A 54 2.73 11.32 7.23
C ARG A 54 3.72 12.47 7.03
N PRO A 55 3.67 13.53 7.85
CA PRO A 55 4.69 14.58 7.81
C PRO A 55 6.07 14.01 8.14
N ASN A 56 7.09 14.50 7.43
CA ASN A 56 8.50 14.10 7.63
C ASN A 56 8.72 12.58 7.55
N ASN A 57 8.03 11.89 6.65
CA ASN A 57 8.18 10.44 6.47
C ASN A 57 9.50 10.12 5.74
N PRO A 58 10.44 9.38 6.36
CA PRO A 58 11.69 8.99 5.71
C PRO A 58 11.50 7.87 4.65
N TYR A 59 10.29 7.34 4.51
CA TYR A 59 9.93 6.28 3.57
C TYR A 59 8.94 6.78 2.52
N GLY A 60 8.89 6.13 1.35
CA GLY A 60 7.77 6.29 0.42
C GLY A 60 6.46 5.81 1.04
N GLU A 61 5.33 6.36 0.62
CA GLU A 61 4.03 6.09 1.23
C GLU A 61 2.91 6.04 0.19
N ASN A 62 2.07 5.00 0.27
CA ASN A 62 0.79 4.93 -0.42
C ASN A 62 -0.31 4.72 0.62
N LEU A 63 -1.42 5.44 0.49
CA LEU A 63 -2.54 5.37 1.41
C LEU A 63 -3.76 4.73 0.74
N TYR A 64 -4.54 3.98 1.50
CA TYR A 64 -5.83 3.43 1.07
C TYR A 64 -6.79 3.35 2.25
N VAL A 65 -8.01 3.85 2.07
CA VAL A 65 -9.09 3.86 3.07
C VAL A 65 -10.20 2.91 2.63
N PHE A 66 -10.81 2.20 3.58
CA PHE A 66 -11.81 1.17 3.29
C PHE A 66 -13.01 1.25 4.24
N VAL A 67 -14.09 1.91 3.85
CA VAL A 67 -15.29 1.91 4.71
C VAL A 67 -15.89 0.51 4.81
N SER A 68 -15.89 -0.05 6.02
CA SER A 68 -16.46 -1.37 6.28
C SER A 68 -17.98 -1.39 6.11
N SER A 69 -18.52 -2.51 5.63
CA SER A 69 -19.97 -2.71 5.44
C SER A 69 -20.40 -4.09 5.93
N PRO A 70 -21.72 -4.40 5.99
CA PRO A 70 -22.18 -5.76 6.27
C PRO A 70 -21.62 -6.80 5.29
N ALA A 71 -21.44 -6.43 4.03
CA ALA A 71 -20.91 -7.30 2.98
C ALA A 71 -19.39 -7.46 3.01
N ALA A 72 -18.64 -6.50 3.58
CA ALA A 72 -17.20 -6.55 3.64
C ALA A 72 -16.65 -5.85 4.88
N LYS A 73 -16.09 -6.63 5.81
CA LYS A 73 -15.53 -6.12 7.07
C LYS A 73 -14.06 -5.71 6.99
N ARG A 74 -13.34 -6.10 5.93
CA ARG A 74 -11.91 -5.83 5.73
C ARG A 74 -11.60 -5.68 4.25
N PRO A 75 -10.61 -4.84 3.88
CA PRO A 75 -10.19 -4.75 2.49
C PRO A 75 -9.47 -6.04 2.07
N LYS A 76 -9.62 -6.39 0.79
CA LYS A 76 -8.87 -7.53 0.21
C LYS A 76 -7.49 -7.04 -0.26
N PRO A 77 -6.39 -7.77 0.02
CA PRO A 77 -5.04 -7.37 -0.43
C PRO A 77 -4.96 -7.03 -1.92
N LYS A 78 -5.65 -7.82 -2.76
CA LYS A 78 -5.71 -7.59 -4.22
C LYS A 78 -6.38 -6.27 -4.57
N ALA A 79 -7.49 -5.93 -3.91
CA ALA A 79 -8.21 -4.68 -4.19
C ALA A 79 -7.32 -3.46 -3.90
N VAL A 80 -6.64 -3.46 -2.76
CA VAL A 80 -5.74 -2.37 -2.35
C VAL A 80 -4.60 -2.17 -3.35
N VAL A 81 -3.84 -3.24 -3.64
CA VAL A 81 -2.65 -3.11 -4.50
C VAL A 81 -3.03 -2.84 -5.95
N SER A 82 -4.13 -3.42 -6.44
CA SER A 82 -4.62 -3.15 -7.79
C SER A 82 -5.15 -1.72 -7.93
N ALA A 83 -5.74 -1.12 -6.89
CA ALA A 83 -6.18 0.27 -6.93
C ALA A 83 -5.00 1.22 -7.22
N TRP A 84 -3.91 1.10 -6.45
CA TRP A 84 -2.69 1.87 -6.69
C TRP A 84 -2.08 1.57 -8.06
N TYR A 85 -1.97 0.30 -8.43
CA TYR A 85 -1.39 -0.06 -9.73
C TYR A 85 -2.19 0.49 -10.91
N ASN A 86 -3.52 0.56 -10.80
CA ASN A 86 -4.39 1.05 -11.86
C ASN A 86 -4.20 2.54 -12.17
N GLU A 87 -3.50 3.30 -11.32
CA GLU A 87 -3.09 4.68 -11.61
C GLU A 87 -2.12 4.76 -12.80
N ILE A 88 -1.49 3.64 -13.17
CA ILE A 88 -0.64 3.52 -14.37
C ILE A 88 -1.32 4.01 -15.65
N LYS A 89 -2.65 3.92 -15.75
CA LYS A 89 -3.42 4.38 -16.92
C LYS A 89 -3.34 5.90 -17.13
N TYR A 90 -3.03 6.65 -16.06
CA TYR A 90 -2.83 8.10 -16.11
C TYR A 90 -1.37 8.48 -16.32
N TYR A 91 -0.47 7.50 -16.35
CA TYR A 91 0.97 7.73 -16.44
C TYR A 91 1.45 7.75 -17.89
N ASN A 92 2.13 8.83 -18.30
CA ASN A 92 2.74 8.93 -19.62
C ASN A 92 4.23 8.56 -19.59
N PHE A 93 4.53 7.32 -20.00
CA PHE A 93 5.90 6.79 -20.05
C PHE A 93 6.84 7.54 -21.01
N ARG A 94 6.31 8.22 -22.04
CA ARG A 94 7.14 8.93 -23.04
C ARG A 94 7.62 10.28 -22.55
N LYS A 95 6.93 10.90 -21.58
CA LYS A 95 7.30 12.21 -21.01
C LYS A 95 8.30 12.10 -19.86
N GLY A 96 8.83 10.91 -19.57
CA GLY A 96 9.90 10.74 -18.58
C GLY A 96 9.51 11.17 -17.17
N GLY A 97 8.22 11.09 -16.82
CA GLY A 97 7.79 11.25 -15.43
C GLY A 97 8.59 10.30 -14.52
N SER A 98 8.67 10.61 -13.22
CA SER A 98 9.27 9.68 -12.27
C SER A 98 8.33 8.51 -12.02
N VAL A 99 8.80 7.27 -12.18
CA VAL A 99 8.15 6.02 -11.73
C VAL A 99 8.17 5.87 -10.19
N ALA A 100 8.13 6.99 -9.46
CA ALA A 100 8.37 7.03 -8.02
C ALA A 100 7.33 6.30 -7.17
N GLN A 101 6.26 5.74 -7.75
CA GLN A 101 5.20 5.04 -7.02
C GLN A 101 5.11 3.54 -7.38
N LEU A 102 6.24 2.82 -7.34
CA LEU A 102 6.20 1.35 -7.21
C LEU A 102 6.90 0.83 -5.94
N ALA A 103 7.26 1.74 -5.02
CA ALA A 103 7.70 1.43 -3.67
C ALA A 103 6.56 1.70 -2.68
N SER A 104 5.53 0.85 -2.70
CA SER A 104 4.41 0.93 -1.75
C SER A 104 4.86 0.60 -0.33
N VAL A 105 4.53 1.49 0.60
CA VAL A 105 4.39 1.17 2.02
C VAL A 105 2.91 1.22 2.38
N CYS A 106 2.47 0.18 3.10
CA CYS A 106 1.08 -0.20 3.32
C CYS A 106 0.47 0.54 4.51
N VAL A 107 -0.55 1.36 4.30
CA VAL A 107 -1.36 1.94 5.38
C VAL A 107 -2.83 1.66 5.08
N VAL A 108 -3.45 0.77 5.87
CA VAL A 108 -4.87 0.42 5.81
C VAL A 108 -5.55 1.03 7.04
N GLY A 109 -6.21 2.18 6.87
CA GLY A 109 -6.96 2.86 7.93
C GLY A 109 -8.46 2.83 7.64
N VAL A 110 -9.21 2.37 8.65
CA VAL A 110 -10.66 2.04 8.78
C VAL A 110 -11.28 1.35 7.59
#